data_AF-A0A4V1SEJ0-F1
#
_entry.id   AF-A0A4V1SEJ0-F1
#
_cell.length_a   1.000
_cell.length_b   1.000
_cell.length_c   1.000
_cell.angle_alpha   90.00
_cell.angle_beta   90.00
_cell.angle_gamma   90.00
#
_symmetry.space_group_name_H-M   'P 1'
#
loop_
_entity.id
_entity.type
_entity.pdbx_description
1 polymer ?
#
loop_
_entity_poly.entity_id
_entity_poly.type
_entity_poly.pdbx_seq_one_letter_code
_entity_poly.pdbx_strand_id
1 'polypeptide(L)'
;MGREIKRVPLDFKWPLGKVWGGFVRPPQHEPVTCDVCHGNGFNPKTRQLHDDWYDHAGFGSRWHYDYRTGIDGNPAEGPPWKVFGESRSWMYQLEQDEVDNLVAEGRLMEWTHTWTQGTGWKVDPSKPHPTADQINRAMQYGFGHDSINHNICVRFRAKKLGFYGLCPRCDGEGYMFETPSQKAAYEAWEETPIPEGPGYQMWETVSEGSPRSPVFDTPTRLAAWLVRNHASSLAEETASFAQWMAFIDAGWAPSGFVSGGKVQTGVTVALSVDRPVFNVFEVDGEPEQRVVRTHLNAGYRLSYDYETFIPKIERFEAVFP
;
A
#
# COMPACT_ATOMS: atom_id res chain seq x y z
N MET A 1 -1.04 -4.77 0.46
CA MET A 1 -0.58 -4.59 -0.94
C MET A 1 0.93 -4.61 -0.96
N GLY A 2 1.54 -5.42 -1.85
CA GLY A 2 2.99 -5.59 -1.88
C GLY A 2 3.49 -6.35 -3.10
N ARG A 3 4.81 -6.55 -3.13
CA ARG A 3 5.51 -7.42 -4.07
C ARG A 3 5.80 -8.75 -3.42
N GLU A 4 5.76 -9.81 -4.22
CA GLU A 4 5.98 -11.17 -3.76
C GLU A 4 6.81 -11.96 -4.78
N ILE A 5 7.63 -12.88 -4.28
CA ILE A 5 8.30 -13.87 -5.13
C ILE A 5 7.47 -15.14 -5.11
N LYS A 6 7.03 -15.56 -6.29
CA LYS A 6 6.45 -16.90 -6.46
C LYS A 6 7.45 -17.85 -7.06
N ARG A 7 7.34 -19.10 -6.61
CA ARG A 7 8.13 -20.24 -7.08
C ARG A 7 7.32 -21.03 -8.09
N VAL A 8 7.72 -21.01 -9.37
CA VAL A 8 6.93 -21.55 -10.50
C VAL A 8 7.78 -22.48 -11.38
N PRO A 9 7.20 -23.37 -12.18
CA PRO A 9 7.95 -24.18 -13.14
C PRO A 9 8.84 -23.31 -14.05
N LEU A 10 10.03 -23.78 -14.40
CA LEU A 10 10.97 -23.02 -15.24
C LEU A 10 10.42 -22.74 -16.64
N ASP A 11 9.53 -23.60 -17.11
CA ASP A 11 8.81 -23.51 -18.38
C ASP A 11 7.42 -22.89 -18.21
N PHE A 12 7.09 -22.32 -17.05
CA PHE A 12 5.81 -21.66 -16.82
C PHE A 12 5.64 -20.48 -17.78
N LYS A 13 4.64 -20.59 -18.66
CA LYS A 13 4.30 -19.57 -19.66
C LYS A 13 3.01 -18.88 -19.27
N TRP A 14 3.14 -17.63 -18.82
CA TRP A 14 2.01 -16.74 -18.64
C TRP A 14 2.37 -15.32 -19.07
N PRO A 15 1.47 -14.57 -19.74
CA PRO A 15 1.78 -13.22 -20.20
C PRO A 15 2.08 -12.28 -19.03
N LEU A 16 3.11 -11.43 -19.18
CA LEU A 16 3.43 -10.40 -18.18
C LEU A 16 2.27 -9.39 -18.04
N GLY A 17 2.01 -8.96 -16.80
CA GLY A 17 0.97 -7.98 -16.49
C GLY A 17 -0.46 -8.48 -16.66
N LYS A 18 -0.69 -9.79 -16.85
CA LYS A 18 -2.03 -10.37 -16.97
C LYS A 18 -2.35 -11.21 -15.75
N VAL A 19 -3.42 -10.90 -15.02
CA VAL A 19 -3.87 -11.68 -13.86
C VAL A 19 -3.95 -13.16 -14.21
N TRP A 20 -3.43 -14.02 -13.33
CA TRP A 20 -3.51 -15.48 -13.48
C TRP A 20 -4.97 -15.93 -13.60
N GLY A 21 -5.29 -16.70 -14.63
CA GLY A 21 -6.67 -17.13 -14.89
C GLY A 21 -7.29 -17.94 -13.75
N GLY A 22 -6.47 -18.65 -12.96
CA GLY A 22 -6.95 -19.37 -11.78
C GLY A 22 -7.43 -18.47 -10.64
N PHE A 23 -7.07 -17.19 -10.64
CA PHE A 23 -7.59 -16.19 -9.69
C PHE A 23 -8.80 -15.44 -10.24
N VAL A 24 -9.19 -15.68 -11.49
CA VAL A 24 -10.29 -15.00 -12.15
C VAL A 24 -11.49 -15.93 -12.19
N ARG A 25 -12.54 -15.52 -11.51
CA ARG A 25 -13.83 -16.20 -11.56
C ARG A 25 -14.46 -16.01 -12.94
N PRO A 26 -15.14 -17.03 -13.50
CA PRO A 26 -15.84 -16.88 -14.76
C PRO A 26 -16.91 -15.78 -14.70
N PRO A 27 -17.00 -14.87 -15.70
CA PRO A 27 -17.94 -13.75 -15.68
C PRO A 27 -19.41 -14.16 -15.48
N GLN A 28 -19.81 -15.33 -15.97
CA GLN A 28 -21.17 -15.84 -15.81
C GLN A 28 -21.53 -16.16 -14.35
N HIS A 29 -20.56 -16.30 -13.45
CA HIS A 29 -20.80 -16.51 -12.02
C HIS A 29 -20.80 -15.19 -11.24
N GLU A 30 -20.29 -14.10 -11.81
CA GLU A 30 -20.24 -12.80 -11.12
C GLU A 30 -21.64 -12.21 -10.96
N PRO A 31 -21.98 -11.66 -9.78
CA PRO A 31 -23.25 -10.97 -9.61
C PRO A 31 -23.26 -9.68 -10.43
N VAL A 32 -24.46 -9.26 -10.83
CA VAL A 32 -24.65 -7.99 -11.50
C VAL A 32 -24.77 -6.88 -10.47
N THR A 33 -24.18 -5.72 -10.75
CA THR A 33 -24.37 -4.53 -9.92
C THR A 33 -25.87 -4.19 -9.85
N CYS A 34 -26.37 -3.90 -8.65
CA CYS A 34 -27.76 -3.50 -8.48
C CYS A 34 -28.01 -2.19 -9.24
N ASP A 35 -28.96 -2.20 -10.16
CA ASP A 35 -29.36 -1.07 -11.00
C ASP A 35 -30.10 0.05 -10.26
N VAL A 36 -30.64 -0.22 -9.06
CA VAL A 36 -31.35 0.78 -8.25
C VAL A 36 -30.38 1.58 -7.38
N CYS A 37 -29.46 0.90 -6.69
CA CYS A 37 -28.50 1.56 -5.80
C CYS A 37 -27.13 1.76 -6.45
N HIS A 38 -26.88 1.18 -7.63
CA HIS A 38 -25.62 1.26 -8.37
C HIS A 38 -24.40 0.83 -7.54
N GLY A 39 -24.56 -0.24 -6.74
CA GLY A 39 -23.45 -0.82 -5.98
C GLY A 39 -23.31 -0.36 -4.53
N ASN A 40 -23.95 0.73 -4.10
CA ASN A 40 -23.74 1.24 -2.73
C ASN A 40 -24.60 0.58 -1.64
N GLY A 41 -25.64 -0.18 -2.02
CA GLY A 41 -26.50 -0.88 -1.06
C GLY A 41 -27.46 0.00 -0.24
N PHE A 42 -27.51 1.31 -0.43
CA PHE A 42 -28.35 2.20 0.37
C PHE A 42 -29.69 2.53 -0.29
N ASN A 43 -30.68 2.90 0.52
CA ASN A 43 -31.87 3.60 0.03
C ASN A 43 -31.50 4.99 -0.54
N PRO A 44 -32.37 5.65 -1.31
CA PRO A 44 -32.03 6.94 -1.95
C PRO A 44 -31.58 8.05 -0.98
N LYS A 45 -32.18 8.15 0.20
CA LYS A 45 -31.84 9.21 1.18
C LYS A 45 -30.51 8.94 1.88
N THR A 46 -30.24 7.69 2.26
CA THR A 46 -28.96 7.30 2.84
C THR A 46 -27.83 7.37 1.81
N ARG A 47 -28.12 7.03 0.55
CA ARG A 47 -27.19 7.24 -0.58
C ARG A 47 -26.80 8.70 -0.74
N GLN A 48 -27.76 9.62 -0.66
CA GLN A 48 -27.44 11.05 -0.77
C GLN A 48 -26.41 11.48 0.29
N LEU A 49 -26.61 11.11 1.56
CA LEU A 49 -25.61 11.39 2.61
C LEU A 49 -24.25 10.73 2.33
N HIS A 50 -24.25 9.51 1.81
CA HIS A 50 -23.03 8.80 1.42
C HIS A 50 -22.26 9.58 0.35
N ASP A 51 -22.95 10.05 -0.69
CA ASP A 51 -22.36 10.77 -1.82
C ASP A 51 -21.89 12.19 -1.42
N ASP A 52 -22.61 12.83 -0.50
CA ASP A 52 -22.30 14.17 0.04
C ASP A 52 -21.05 14.20 0.93
N TRP A 53 -20.64 13.06 1.51
CA TRP A 53 -19.50 12.98 2.42
C TRP A 53 -18.19 13.55 1.83
N TYR A 54 -17.84 13.09 0.63
CA TYR A 54 -16.65 13.52 -0.10
C TYR A 54 -16.94 14.70 -1.05
N ASP A 55 -18.21 15.10 -1.22
CA ASP A 55 -18.65 16.11 -2.18
C ASP A 55 -18.17 15.82 -3.62
N HIS A 56 -18.32 14.57 -4.09
CA HIS A 56 -17.88 14.18 -5.43
C HIS A 56 -18.59 14.96 -6.56
N ALA A 57 -19.78 15.48 -6.28
CA ALA A 57 -20.52 16.32 -7.20
C ALA A 57 -20.00 17.78 -7.26
N GLY A 58 -19.12 18.17 -6.32
CA GLY A 58 -18.42 19.46 -6.32
C GLY A 58 -19.34 20.65 -6.06
N PHE A 59 -20.37 20.48 -5.22
CA PHE A 59 -21.27 21.56 -4.80
C PHE A 59 -20.65 22.44 -3.70
N GLY A 60 -19.48 22.06 -3.17
CA GLY A 60 -18.58 22.81 -2.31
C GLY A 60 -17.18 22.97 -2.93
N SER A 61 -16.45 24.00 -2.48
CA SER A 61 -15.14 24.38 -3.02
C SER A 61 -14.14 23.23 -2.94
N ARG A 62 -13.46 22.93 -4.06
CA ARG A 62 -12.39 21.93 -4.12
C ARG A 62 -11.07 22.50 -3.60
N TRP A 63 -10.26 21.64 -2.99
CA TRP A 63 -8.84 21.90 -2.78
C TRP A 63 -8.12 21.85 -4.13
N HIS A 64 -7.62 22.98 -4.60
CA HIS A 64 -6.63 23.04 -5.68
C HIS A 64 -5.32 23.56 -5.08
N TYR A 65 -4.27 22.73 -5.15
CA TYR A 65 -2.92 23.16 -4.82
C TYR A 65 -2.30 23.82 -6.06
N ASP A 66 -1.91 25.10 -5.94
CA ASP A 66 -0.97 25.69 -6.89
C ASP A 66 0.45 25.37 -6.43
N TYR A 67 1.05 24.34 -7.04
CA TYR A 67 2.42 23.91 -6.73
C TYR A 67 3.50 24.87 -7.25
N ARG A 68 3.12 25.94 -7.95
CA ARG A 68 4.05 26.81 -8.69
C ARG A 68 4.17 28.20 -8.09
N THR A 69 3.22 28.66 -7.27
CA THR A 69 3.32 29.97 -6.64
C THR A 69 2.84 29.98 -5.18
N GLY A 70 3.65 30.57 -4.30
CA GLY A 70 3.32 30.85 -2.91
C GLY A 70 2.24 31.91 -2.77
N ILE A 71 1.79 32.16 -1.53
CA ILE A 71 0.70 33.11 -1.23
C ILE A 71 1.02 34.56 -1.67
N ASP A 72 2.31 34.85 -1.83
CA ASP A 72 2.91 36.11 -2.27
C ASP A 72 3.11 36.20 -3.81
N GLY A 73 2.81 35.14 -4.56
CA GLY A 73 2.95 35.08 -6.02
C GLY A 73 4.34 34.68 -6.52
N ASN A 74 5.26 34.30 -5.63
CA ASN A 74 6.61 33.83 -5.99
C ASN A 74 6.66 32.30 -6.14
N PRO A 75 7.62 31.72 -6.90
CA PRO A 75 7.81 30.27 -6.96
C PRO A 75 7.99 29.66 -5.57
N ALA A 76 7.17 28.66 -5.23
CA ALA A 76 7.17 28.05 -3.90
C ALA A 76 8.41 27.14 -3.73
N GLU A 77 9.34 27.48 -2.83
CA GLU A 77 10.48 26.61 -2.43
C GLU A 77 10.08 25.49 -1.45
N GLY A 78 8.78 25.40 -1.15
CA GLY A 78 8.16 24.45 -0.24
C GLY A 78 6.76 24.95 0.16
N PRO A 79 5.97 24.17 0.93
CA PRO A 79 4.70 24.66 1.46
C PRO A 79 4.90 26.03 2.14
N PRO A 80 4.03 27.02 1.86
CA PRO A 80 2.61 26.85 2.11
C PRO A 80 1.71 26.73 0.87
N TRP A 81 0.82 25.75 0.97
CA TRP A 81 -0.32 25.52 0.11
C TRP A 81 -1.22 26.75 0.08
N LYS A 82 -1.39 27.40 -1.08
CA LYS A 82 -2.42 28.44 -1.22
C LYS A 82 -3.79 27.75 -1.22
N VAL A 83 -4.57 27.97 -0.16
CA VAL A 83 -5.95 27.50 -0.04
C VAL A 83 -6.86 28.44 -0.82
N PHE A 84 -7.53 27.94 -1.86
CA PHE A 84 -8.43 28.72 -2.71
C PHE A 84 -9.91 28.70 -2.26
N GLY A 85 -10.26 28.11 -1.11
CA GLY A 85 -11.62 28.19 -0.56
C GLY A 85 -11.91 27.23 0.60
N GLU A 86 -13.09 27.38 1.19
CA GLU A 86 -13.63 26.50 2.23
C GLU A 86 -14.34 25.30 1.59
N SER A 87 -13.96 24.08 1.98
CA SER A 87 -14.62 22.83 1.53
C SER A 87 -15.94 22.64 2.29
N ARG A 88 -17.02 22.36 1.53
CA ARG A 88 -18.31 21.93 2.11
C ARG A 88 -18.41 20.42 2.32
N SER A 89 -17.34 19.66 2.05
CA SER A 89 -17.35 18.21 2.22
C SER A 89 -17.65 17.88 3.68
N TRP A 90 -18.70 17.10 3.91
CA TRP A 90 -19.13 16.77 5.27
C TRP A 90 -18.02 16.07 6.07
N MET A 91 -17.08 15.37 5.42
CA MET A 91 -15.92 14.79 6.09
C MET A 91 -15.05 15.78 6.90
N TYR A 92 -15.19 17.10 6.70
CA TYR A 92 -14.49 18.13 7.48
C TYR A 92 -15.43 18.98 8.34
N GLN A 93 -16.66 18.52 8.52
CA GLN A 93 -17.73 19.22 9.23
C GLN A 93 -18.52 18.23 10.11
N LEU A 94 -17.79 17.34 10.79
CA LEU A 94 -18.38 16.45 11.78
C LEU A 94 -18.94 17.25 12.95
N GLU A 95 -20.11 16.84 13.43
CA GLU A 95 -20.66 17.26 14.71
C GLU A 95 -19.98 16.48 15.86
N GLN A 96 -20.07 17.00 17.09
CA GLN A 96 -19.40 16.38 18.24
C GLN A 96 -19.89 14.94 18.50
N ASP A 97 -21.19 14.70 18.35
CA ASP A 97 -21.77 13.37 18.55
C ASP A 97 -21.31 12.35 17.49
N GLU A 98 -20.94 12.81 16.30
CA GLU A 98 -20.36 11.97 15.26
C GLU A 98 -18.91 11.61 15.58
N VAL A 99 -18.15 12.55 16.15
CA VAL A 99 -16.81 12.27 16.69
C VAL A 99 -16.89 11.29 17.86
N ASP A 100 -17.85 11.49 18.77
CA ASP A 100 -18.08 10.58 19.89
C ASP A 100 -18.43 9.18 19.40
N ASN A 101 -19.28 9.08 18.37
CA ASN A 101 -19.63 7.81 17.74
C ASN A 101 -18.42 7.15 17.06
N LEU A 102 -17.54 7.92 16.40
CA LEU A 102 -16.29 7.38 15.85
C LEU A 102 -15.39 6.82 16.95
N VAL A 103 -15.22 7.53 18.06
CA VAL A 103 -14.43 7.02 19.21
C VAL A 103 -15.06 5.74 19.78
N ALA A 104 -16.39 5.70 19.92
CA ALA A 104 -17.11 4.52 20.42
C ALA A 104 -16.95 3.30 19.49
N GLU A 105 -16.86 3.51 18.18
CA GLU A 105 -16.59 2.48 17.16
C GLU A 105 -15.08 2.12 17.05
N GLY A 106 -14.26 2.54 18.01
CA GLY A 106 -12.83 2.23 18.05
C GLY A 106 -12.01 2.94 16.96
N ARG A 107 -12.48 4.08 16.48
CA ARG A 107 -11.78 4.93 15.51
C ARG A 107 -11.03 6.05 16.23
N LEU A 108 -10.25 6.83 15.46
CA LEU A 108 -9.44 7.95 15.97
C LEU A 108 -8.41 7.50 17.03
N MET A 109 -7.84 6.30 16.86
CA MET A 109 -6.90 5.69 17.81
C MET A 109 -5.68 6.56 18.11
N GLU A 110 -5.22 7.36 17.15
CA GLU A 110 -4.11 8.30 17.36
C GLU A 110 -4.42 9.36 18.45
N TRP A 111 -5.71 9.66 18.64
CA TRP A 111 -6.22 10.65 19.58
C TRP A 111 -6.58 10.05 20.92
N THR A 112 -6.91 8.76 20.97
CA THR A 112 -7.43 8.10 22.20
C THR A 112 -6.51 7.01 22.74
N HIS A 113 -5.54 6.56 21.95
CA HIS A 113 -4.63 5.45 22.27
C HIS A 113 -3.17 5.82 22.03
N THR A 114 -2.27 5.11 22.70
CA THR A 114 -0.83 5.15 22.45
C THR A 114 -0.38 3.79 21.93
N TRP A 115 0.37 3.80 20.83
CA TRP A 115 0.97 2.58 20.29
C TRP A 115 2.28 2.29 21.00
N THR A 116 2.49 1.05 21.42
CA THR A 116 3.76 0.60 21.98
C THR A 116 4.16 -0.74 21.35
N GLN A 117 5.40 -0.83 20.89
CA GLN A 117 5.93 -2.05 20.29
C GLN A 117 5.73 -3.26 21.23
N GLY A 118 5.28 -4.38 20.67
CA GLY A 118 4.99 -5.61 21.41
C GLY A 118 3.65 -5.64 22.14
N THR A 119 3.00 -4.50 22.38
CA THR A 119 1.68 -4.45 23.05
C THR A 119 0.57 -3.80 22.23
N GLY A 120 0.93 -3.15 21.12
CA GLY A 120 -0.02 -2.55 20.19
C GLY A 120 -0.62 -1.24 20.70
N TRP A 121 -1.79 -0.89 20.18
CA TRP A 121 -2.56 0.28 20.59
C TRP A 121 -3.27 0.01 21.93
N LYS A 122 -3.06 0.89 22.92
CA LYS A 122 -3.77 0.85 24.20
C LYS A 122 -4.37 2.21 24.53
N VAL A 123 -5.57 2.20 25.11
CA VAL A 123 -6.24 3.44 25.56
C VAL A 123 -5.29 4.20 26.46
N ASP A 124 -5.16 5.50 26.22
CA ASP A 124 -4.31 6.39 27.00
C ASP A 124 -5.18 7.39 27.76
N PRO A 125 -5.43 7.17 29.07
CA PRO A 125 -6.26 8.06 29.88
C PRO A 125 -5.72 9.49 30.00
N SER A 126 -4.46 9.73 29.64
CA SER A 126 -3.88 11.07 29.64
C SER A 126 -4.25 11.89 28.40
N LYS A 127 -4.70 11.23 27.33
CA LYS A 127 -5.15 11.91 26.12
C LYS A 127 -6.57 12.44 26.30
N PRO A 128 -6.83 13.74 26.03
CA PRO A 128 -8.17 14.28 26.10
C PRO A 128 -9.05 13.69 25.00
N HIS A 129 -10.34 13.56 25.28
CA HIS A 129 -11.32 13.19 24.26
C HIS A 129 -11.33 14.25 23.15
N PRO A 130 -11.24 13.87 21.85
CA PRO A 130 -11.10 14.82 20.77
C PRO A 130 -12.40 15.60 20.51
N THR A 131 -12.27 16.88 20.20
CA THR A 131 -13.41 17.70 19.78
C THR A 131 -13.64 17.63 18.27
N ALA A 132 -14.88 17.85 17.84
CA ALA A 132 -15.25 18.02 16.44
C ALA A 132 -14.30 18.97 15.69
N ASP A 133 -14.06 20.14 16.27
CA ASP A 133 -13.15 21.14 15.73
C ASP A 133 -11.71 20.64 15.55
N GLN A 134 -11.20 19.86 16.51
CA GLN A 134 -9.85 19.29 16.42
C GLN A 134 -9.76 18.27 15.28
N ILE A 135 -10.73 17.36 15.18
CA ILE A 135 -10.78 16.33 14.15
C ILE A 135 -10.98 16.97 12.77
N ASN A 136 -11.96 17.84 12.62
CA ASN A 136 -12.26 18.53 11.37
C ASN A 136 -11.03 19.29 10.83
N ARG A 137 -10.28 19.98 11.70
CA ARG A 137 -9.02 20.63 11.31
C ARG A 137 -7.92 19.62 10.96
N ALA A 138 -7.71 18.60 11.79
CA ALA A 138 -6.64 17.63 11.56
C ALA A 138 -6.83 16.87 10.23
N MET A 139 -8.07 16.52 9.90
CA MET A 139 -8.39 15.76 8.70
C MET A 139 -8.20 16.57 7.40
N GLN A 140 -8.19 17.91 7.48
CA GLN A 140 -7.87 18.77 6.33
C GLN A 140 -6.39 18.71 5.92
N TYR A 141 -5.49 18.43 6.87
CA TYR A 141 -4.03 18.45 6.63
C TYR A 141 -3.38 17.05 6.65
N GLY A 142 -4.16 16.01 6.95
CA GLY A 142 -3.74 14.61 6.91
C GLY A 142 -4.29 13.85 5.71
N PHE A 143 -4.37 12.52 5.82
CA PHE A 143 -4.98 11.65 4.80
C PHE A 143 -6.52 11.69 4.77
N GLY A 144 -7.15 12.62 5.51
CA GLY A 144 -8.60 12.72 5.64
C GLY A 144 -9.23 11.50 6.34
N HIS A 145 -10.54 11.35 6.17
CA HIS A 145 -11.27 10.19 6.66
C HIS A 145 -11.30 9.07 5.62
N ASP A 146 -10.93 7.86 6.05
CA ASP A 146 -11.09 6.65 5.27
C ASP A 146 -12.55 6.24 5.09
N SER A 147 -12.78 5.23 4.24
CA SER A 147 -14.11 4.72 3.92
C SER A 147 -14.82 4.06 5.12
N ILE A 148 -14.08 3.67 6.15
CA ILE A 148 -14.65 3.12 7.39
C ILE A 148 -15.29 4.25 8.19
N ASN A 149 -14.55 5.34 8.43
CA ASN A 149 -15.07 6.52 9.11
C ASN A 149 -16.29 7.09 8.37
N HIS A 150 -16.21 7.17 7.04
CA HIS A 150 -17.32 7.53 6.17
C HIS A 150 -18.58 6.70 6.43
N ASN A 151 -18.47 5.37 6.36
CA ASN A 151 -19.62 4.49 6.55
C ASN A 151 -20.21 4.59 7.96
N ILE A 152 -19.37 4.73 9.00
CA ILE A 152 -19.82 4.91 10.38
C ILE A 152 -20.64 6.20 10.51
N CYS A 153 -20.11 7.32 10.02
CA CYS A 153 -20.81 8.61 10.10
C CYS A 153 -22.09 8.64 9.25
N VAL A 154 -22.08 8.10 8.03
CA VAL A 154 -23.28 7.96 7.17
C VAL A 154 -24.38 7.21 7.89
N ARG A 155 -24.06 6.05 8.48
CA ARG A 155 -25.02 5.24 9.23
C ARG A 155 -25.54 5.98 10.46
N PHE A 156 -24.66 6.59 11.23
CA PHE A 156 -25.01 7.33 12.43
C PHE A 156 -25.97 8.49 12.12
N ARG A 157 -25.59 9.37 11.17
CA ARG A 157 -26.39 10.54 10.79
C ARG A 157 -27.72 10.14 10.18
N ALA A 158 -27.75 9.14 9.27
CA ALA A 158 -28.99 8.67 8.68
C ALA A 158 -29.97 8.09 9.73
N LYS A 159 -29.45 7.41 10.77
CA LYS A 159 -30.26 6.90 11.89
C LYS A 159 -30.77 8.04 12.76
N LYS A 160 -29.90 9.01 13.11
CA LYS A 160 -30.27 10.24 13.85
C LYS A 160 -31.39 11.01 13.15
N LEU A 161 -31.36 11.06 11.82
CA LEU A 161 -32.37 11.74 11.00
C LEU A 161 -33.59 10.86 10.66
N GLY A 162 -33.63 9.61 11.12
CA GLY A 162 -34.80 8.73 11.00
C GLY A 162 -35.06 8.15 9.60
N PHE A 163 -34.09 8.17 8.69
CA PHE A 163 -34.27 7.65 7.33
C PHE A 163 -33.24 6.59 6.89
N TYR A 164 -32.40 6.13 7.82
CA TYR A 164 -31.47 5.03 7.53
C TYR A 164 -32.21 3.83 6.94
N GLY A 165 -31.68 3.31 5.83
CA GLY A 165 -32.17 2.06 5.27
C GLY A 165 -31.33 1.55 4.11
N LEU A 166 -31.43 0.24 3.93
CA LEU A 166 -30.79 -0.48 2.84
C LEU A 166 -31.61 -0.36 1.56
N CYS A 167 -30.97 -0.65 0.44
CA CYS A 167 -31.64 -0.72 -0.85
C CYS A 167 -32.71 -1.84 -0.80
N PRO A 168 -33.99 -1.55 -1.06
CA PRO A 168 -35.04 -2.56 -0.99
C PRO A 168 -34.94 -3.64 -2.07
N ARG A 169 -34.10 -3.43 -3.09
CA ARG A 169 -33.91 -4.38 -4.20
C ARG A 169 -32.85 -5.43 -3.90
N CYS A 170 -31.70 -5.02 -3.37
CA CYS A 170 -30.58 -5.92 -3.06
C CYS A 170 -30.33 -6.12 -1.56
N ASP A 171 -31.20 -5.58 -0.71
CA ASP A 171 -31.12 -5.64 0.75
C ASP A 171 -29.74 -5.24 1.33
N GLY A 172 -29.10 -4.24 0.71
CA GLY A 172 -27.81 -3.75 1.18
C GLY A 172 -26.58 -4.36 0.50
N GLU A 173 -26.73 -5.45 -0.25
CA GLU A 173 -25.59 -6.14 -0.87
C GLU A 173 -24.91 -5.27 -1.95
N GLY A 174 -25.66 -4.38 -2.60
CA GLY A 174 -25.16 -3.57 -3.72
C GLY A 174 -25.06 -4.33 -5.05
N TYR A 175 -25.16 -5.65 -5.03
CA TYR A 175 -25.17 -6.54 -6.18
C TYR A 175 -26.31 -7.56 -6.07
N MET A 176 -26.62 -8.25 -7.17
CA MET A 176 -27.62 -9.30 -7.21
C MET A 176 -27.17 -10.47 -8.08
N PHE A 177 -27.65 -11.66 -7.74
CA PHE A 177 -27.56 -12.83 -8.61
C PHE A 177 -28.83 -12.95 -9.45
N GLU A 178 -28.68 -13.23 -10.73
CA GLU A 178 -29.78 -13.45 -11.67
C GLU A 178 -30.52 -14.75 -11.35
N THR A 179 -29.80 -15.78 -10.88
CA THR A 179 -30.38 -17.07 -10.52
C THR A 179 -29.75 -17.66 -9.24
N PRO A 180 -30.46 -18.53 -8.51
CA PRO A 180 -29.88 -19.27 -7.39
C PRO A 180 -28.69 -20.14 -7.78
N SER A 181 -28.68 -20.70 -9.00
CA SER A 181 -27.55 -21.50 -9.48
C SER A 181 -26.31 -20.66 -9.74
N GLN A 182 -26.48 -19.42 -10.20
CA GLN A 182 -25.36 -18.47 -10.32
C GLN A 182 -24.76 -18.18 -8.94
N LYS A 183 -25.60 -17.90 -7.94
CA LYS A 183 -25.14 -17.68 -6.56
C LYS A 183 -24.38 -18.90 -6.01
N ALA A 184 -24.91 -20.11 -6.21
CA ALA A 184 -24.23 -21.32 -5.77
C ALA A 184 -22.88 -21.52 -6.47
N ALA A 185 -22.80 -21.23 -7.78
CA ALA A 185 -21.54 -21.29 -8.53
C ALA A 185 -20.53 -20.20 -8.08
N TYR A 186 -21.02 -19.02 -7.70
CA TYR A 186 -20.21 -17.97 -7.09
C TYR A 186 -19.66 -18.42 -5.73
N GLU A 187 -20.51 -18.94 -4.85
CA GLU A 187 -20.11 -19.36 -3.50
C GLU A 187 -19.19 -20.59 -3.50
N ALA A 188 -19.35 -21.48 -4.48
CA ALA A 188 -18.54 -22.69 -4.62
C ALA A 188 -17.24 -22.49 -5.42
N TRP A 189 -17.00 -21.30 -5.97
CA TRP A 189 -15.79 -21.06 -6.77
C TRP A 189 -14.56 -20.98 -5.87
N GLU A 190 -13.54 -21.76 -6.22
CA GLU A 190 -12.24 -21.75 -5.57
C GLU A 190 -11.15 -21.32 -6.56
N GLU A 191 -10.19 -20.56 -6.05
CA GLU A 191 -9.01 -20.17 -6.80
C GLU A 191 -8.18 -21.40 -7.18
N THR A 192 -7.73 -21.45 -8.43
CA THR A 192 -6.71 -22.43 -8.82
C THR A 192 -5.33 -21.84 -8.53
N PRO A 193 -4.53 -22.44 -7.62
CA PRO A 193 -3.22 -21.92 -7.30
C PRO A 193 -2.32 -21.96 -8.53
N ILE A 194 -1.32 -21.07 -8.52
CA ILE A 194 -0.25 -21.11 -9.53
C ILE A 194 0.55 -22.39 -9.28
N PRO A 195 0.92 -23.15 -10.32
CA PRO A 195 1.72 -24.35 -10.14
C PRO A 195 3.06 -24.01 -9.49
N GLU A 196 3.45 -24.79 -8.49
CA GLU A 196 4.73 -24.63 -7.82
C GLU A 196 5.88 -25.21 -8.65
N GLY A 197 7.05 -24.58 -8.57
CA GLY A 197 8.24 -25.10 -9.24
C GLY A 197 9.51 -24.35 -8.84
N PRO A 198 10.68 -24.75 -9.36
CA PRO A 198 11.96 -24.26 -8.86
C PRO A 198 12.31 -22.84 -9.33
N GLY A 199 11.63 -22.30 -10.34
CA GLY A 199 11.89 -20.98 -10.89
C GLY A 199 11.45 -19.84 -9.96
N TYR A 200 12.04 -18.66 -10.16
CA TYR A 200 11.79 -17.44 -9.43
C TYR A 200 11.08 -16.44 -10.36
N GLN A 201 9.99 -15.86 -9.89
CA GLN A 201 9.24 -14.86 -10.64
C GLN A 201 8.72 -13.77 -9.71
N MET A 202 8.82 -12.51 -10.14
CA MET A 202 8.25 -11.37 -9.44
C MET A 202 6.75 -11.26 -9.73
N TRP A 203 5.98 -11.15 -8.66
CA TRP A 203 4.54 -10.92 -8.66
C TRP A 203 4.20 -9.74 -7.76
N GLU A 204 3.01 -9.22 -7.97
CA GLU A 204 2.42 -8.13 -7.21
C GLU A 204 1.01 -8.53 -6.74
N THR A 205 0.67 -8.14 -5.52
CA THR A 205 -0.68 -8.33 -4.95
C THR A 205 -1.58 -7.12 -5.21
N VAL A 206 -1.32 -6.36 -6.28
CA VAL A 206 -2.03 -5.12 -6.63
C VAL A 206 -2.62 -5.18 -8.04
N SER A 207 -3.47 -4.21 -8.36
CA SER A 207 -4.23 -4.14 -9.63
C SER A 207 -3.39 -3.94 -10.90
N GLU A 208 -2.07 -3.73 -10.78
CA GLU A 208 -1.14 -3.47 -11.89
C GLU A 208 -0.84 -4.72 -12.76
N GLY A 209 -1.33 -5.88 -12.33
CA GLY A 209 -1.27 -7.14 -13.06
C GLY A 209 0.04 -7.90 -12.87
N SER A 210 -0.05 -9.22 -12.64
CA SER A 210 1.08 -10.11 -12.34
C SER A 210 1.06 -11.32 -13.26
N PRO A 211 2.20 -11.89 -13.68
CA PRO A 211 3.56 -11.66 -13.21
C PRO A 211 4.21 -10.40 -13.80
N ARG A 212 5.21 -9.87 -13.09
CA ARG A 212 5.97 -8.67 -13.46
C ARG A 212 7.35 -8.97 -14.05
N SER A 213 7.78 -10.23 -13.99
CA SER A 213 9.03 -10.68 -14.59
C SER A 213 8.85 -12.00 -15.34
N PRO A 214 9.75 -12.34 -16.28
CA PRO A 214 9.95 -13.72 -16.71
C PRO A 214 10.33 -14.63 -15.53
N VAL A 215 10.33 -15.94 -15.79
CA VAL A 215 10.82 -16.94 -14.83
C VAL A 215 12.34 -17.08 -14.95
N PHE A 216 13.02 -17.12 -13.82
CA PHE A 216 14.47 -17.34 -13.74
C PHE A 216 14.80 -18.55 -12.89
N ASP A 217 15.88 -19.25 -13.21
CA ASP A 217 16.37 -20.41 -12.45
C ASP A 217 17.06 -20.04 -11.14
N THR A 218 17.49 -18.79 -10.99
CA THR A 218 18.24 -18.31 -9.83
C THR A 218 17.78 -16.92 -9.36
N PRO A 219 17.86 -16.62 -8.05
CA PRO A 219 17.59 -15.29 -7.49
C PRO A 219 18.44 -14.20 -8.15
N THR A 220 19.71 -14.46 -8.37
CA THR A 220 20.69 -13.53 -8.95
C THR A 220 20.27 -13.09 -10.36
N ARG A 221 19.79 -14.01 -11.19
CA ARG A 221 19.33 -13.68 -12.55
C ARG A 221 18.04 -12.87 -12.54
N LEU A 222 17.13 -13.16 -11.61
CA LEU A 222 15.95 -12.32 -11.40
C LEU A 222 16.35 -10.91 -10.94
N ALA A 223 17.20 -10.77 -9.91
CA ALA A 223 17.67 -9.47 -9.43
C ALA A 223 18.37 -8.65 -10.52
N ALA A 224 19.23 -9.28 -11.32
CA ALA A 224 19.91 -8.62 -12.44
C ALA A 224 18.90 -8.12 -13.49
N TRP A 225 17.87 -8.92 -13.79
CA TRP A 225 16.81 -8.51 -14.70
C TRP A 225 16.00 -7.34 -14.14
N LEU A 226 15.64 -7.36 -12.84
CA LEU A 226 14.88 -6.29 -12.19
C LEU A 226 15.63 -4.95 -12.25
N VAL A 227 16.94 -4.94 -12.00
CA VAL A 227 17.79 -3.75 -12.14
C VAL A 227 17.82 -3.27 -13.59
N ARG A 228 18.12 -4.19 -14.53
CA ARG A 228 18.29 -3.85 -15.95
C ARG A 228 17.03 -3.28 -16.59
N ASN A 229 15.85 -3.71 -16.12
CA ASN A 229 14.57 -3.27 -16.66
C ASN A 229 13.94 -2.15 -15.85
N HIS A 230 14.67 -1.54 -14.91
CA HIS A 230 14.17 -0.49 -14.03
C HIS A 230 12.84 -0.88 -13.37
N ALA A 231 12.77 -2.13 -12.87
CA ALA A 231 11.57 -2.62 -12.23
C ALA A 231 11.19 -1.69 -11.07
N SER A 232 9.92 -1.31 -11.03
CA SER A 232 9.40 -0.42 -10.00
C SER A 232 9.38 -1.13 -8.65
N SER A 233 9.83 -0.45 -7.58
CA SER A 233 9.67 -0.82 -6.17
C SER A 233 8.52 -0.05 -5.49
N LEU A 234 8.16 1.12 -5.99
CA LEU A 234 6.94 1.89 -5.66
C LEU A 234 6.84 3.06 -6.64
N ALA A 235 5.70 3.22 -7.34
CA ALA A 235 5.55 4.27 -8.35
C ALA A 235 6.73 4.27 -9.35
N GLU A 236 7.48 5.36 -9.46
CA GLU A 236 8.65 5.48 -10.34
C GLU A 236 9.98 5.08 -9.67
N GLU A 237 9.96 4.74 -8.38
CA GLU A 237 11.17 4.32 -7.66
C GLU A 237 11.61 2.91 -8.09
N THR A 238 12.92 2.68 -8.03
CA THR A 238 13.53 1.37 -8.25
C THR A 238 14.44 0.98 -7.08
N ALA A 239 15.09 -0.18 -7.15
CA ALA A 239 15.99 -0.66 -6.13
C ALA A 239 17.33 -1.14 -6.71
N SER A 240 18.38 -1.07 -5.89
CA SER A 240 19.68 -1.64 -6.21
C SER A 240 19.63 -3.17 -6.27
N PHE A 241 20.64 -3.78 -6.90
CA PHE A 241 20.78 -5.23 -6.95
C PHE A 241 20.76 -5.88 -5.56
N ALA A 242 21.45 -5.29 -4.58
CA ALA A 242 21.48 -5.80 -3.21
C ALA A 242 20.11 -5.75 -2.52
N GLN A 243 19.35 -4.68 -2.75
CA GLN A 243 17.97 -4.56 -2.23
C GLN A 243 17.04 -5.58 -2.89
N TRP A 244 17.15 -5.79 -4.20
CA TRP A 244 16.38 -6.84 -4.89
C TRP A 244 16.74 -8.23 -4.39
N MET A 245 18.01 -8.53 -4.15
CA MET A 245 18.43 -9.80 -3.57
C MET A 245 17.86 -10.02 -2.17
N ALA A 246 17.91 -9.00 -1.31
CA ALA A 246 17.32 -9.06 0.03
C ALA A 246 15.81 -9.29 -0.01
N PHE A 247 15.12 -8.59 -0.91
CA PHE A 247 13.70 -8.82 -1.16
C PHE A 247 13.41 -10.24 -1.68
N ILE A 248 14.20 -10.75 -2.62
CA ILE A 248 13.99 -12.10 -3.16
C ILE A 248 14.18 -13.18 -2.09
N ASP A 249 15.15 -12.99 -1.18
CA ASP A 249 15.36 -13.87 -0.02
C ASP A 249 14.19 -13.79 0.97
N ALA A 250 13.68 -12.58 1.23
CA ALA A 250 12.52 -12.36 2.10
C ALA A 250 11.20 -12.92 1.51
N GLY A 251 11.10 -12.99 0.18
CA GLY A 251 9.95 -13.53 -0.54
C GLY A 251 8.73 -12.61 -0.62
N TRP A 252 8.65 -11.57 0.22
CA TRP A 252 7.57 -10.57 0.19
C TRP A 252 8.04 -9.21 0.74
N ALA A 253 7.48 -8.13 0.21
CA ALA A 253 7.67 -6.78 0.75
C ALA A 253 6.42 -5.90 0.54
N PRO A 254 6.07 -5.03 1.51
CA PRO A 254 4.97 -4.07 1.34
C PRO A 254 5.32 -3.04 0.27
N SER A 255 4.31 -2.53 -0.45
CA SER A 255 4.52 -1.52 -1.48
C SER A 255 5.16 -0.25 -0.92
N GLY A 256 4.73 0.20 0.26
CA GLY A 256 5.38 1.28 0.98
C GLY A 256 4.86 1.44 2.40
N PHE A 257 5.60 2.19 3.20
CA PHE A 257 5.25 2.54 4.58
C PHE A 257 5.90 3.88 4.94
N VAL A 258 5.40 4.52 6.00
CA VAL A 258 5.97 5.76 6.53
C VAL A 258 6.82 5.44 7.74
N SER A 259 8.08 5.86 7.72
CA SER A 259 8.97 5.78 8.88
C SER A 259 9.78 7.06 9.01
N GLY A 260 9.86 7.60 10.24
CA GLY A 260 10.55 8.86 10.51
C GLY A 260 10.06 10.04 9.66
N GLY A 261 8.76 10.08 9.33
CA GLY A 261 8.16 11.12 8.49
C GLY A 261 8.50 11.02 7.00
N LYS A 262 9.12 9.93 6.54
CA LYS A 262 9.43 9.68 5.13
C LYS A 262 8.67 8.47 4.61
N VAL A 263 8.16 8.57 3.38
CA VAL A 263 7.63 7.42 2.64
C VAL A 263 8.81 6.57 2.16
N GLN A 264 8.73 5.26 2.34
CA GLN A 264 9.76 4.29 1.94
C GLN A 264 9.09 3.07 1.32
N THR A 265 9.81 2.36 0.45
CA THR A 265 9.33 1.08 -0.12
C THR A 265 9.77 -0.09 0.75
N GLY A 266 8.98 -1.17 0.80
CA GLY A 266 9.36 -2.39 1.50
C GLY A 266 10.60 -3.06 0.89
N VAL A 267 10.80 -2.92 -0.42
CA VAL A 267 11.97 -3.48 -1.13
C VAL A 267 13.25 -2.76 -0.68
N THR A 268 13.21 -1.44 -0.57
CA THR A 268 14.41 -0.63 -0.26
C THR A 268 14.92 -0.84 1.16
N VAL A 269 14.03 -1.22 2.09
CA VAL A 269 14.35 -1.47 3.50
C VAL A 269 14.49 -2.95 3.85
N ALA A 270 14.37 -3.85 2.87
CA ALA A 270 14.58 -5.28 3.11
C ALA A 270 15.99 -5.57 3.69
N LEU A 271 16.96 -4.67 3.44
CA LEU A 271 18.29 -4.71 4.04
C LEU A 271 18.35 -4.28 5.51
N SER A 272 17.37 -3.53 6.02
CA SER A 272 17.39 -2.93 7.36
C SER A 272 16.58 -3.68 8.42
N VAL A 273 16.02 -4.84 8.09
CA VAL A 273 15.30 -5.68 9.05
C VAL A 273 16.33 -6.59 9.74
N ASP A 274 16.74 -6.19 10.95
CA ASP A 274 17.70 -6.83 11.87
C ASP A 274 18.32 -8.18 11.44
N ARG A 275 19.50 -8.08 10.82
CA ARG A 275 20.63 -8.96 11.16
C ARG A 275 21.79 -8.03 11.55
N PRO A 276 22.49 -8.28 12.67
CA PRO A 276 23.50 -7.35 13.18
C PRO A 276 24.59 -7.14 12.11
N VAL A 277 24.66 -5.92 11.58
CA VAL A 277 25.70 -5.49 10.65
C VAL A 277 26.89 -5.03 11.47
N PHE A 278 27.92 -5.87 11.58
CA PHE A 278 29.25 -5.41 11.97
C PHE A 278 29.94 -4.89 10.71
N ASN A 279 29.93 -3.57 10.51
CA ASN A 279 30.81 -2.95 9.54
C ASN A 279 32.22 -2.87 10.15
N VAL A 280 33.14 -3.74 9.71
CA VAL A 280 34.58 -3.56 9.94
C VAL A 280 35.17 -3.09 8.61
N PHE A 281 35.72 -1.88 8.60
CA PHE A 281 36.48 -1.35 7.47
C PHE A 281 37.96 -1.63 7.73
N GLU A 282 38.58 -2.51 6.95
CA GLU A 282 40.04 -2.62 6.89
C GLU A 282 40.53 -1.97 5.59
N VAL A 283 41.44 -1.03 5.73
CA VAL A 283 42.14 -0.37 4.62
C VAL A 283 43.60 -0.78 4.72
N ASP A 284 44.04 -1.68 3.84
CA ASP A 284 45.45 -2.04 3.69
C ASP A 284 45.94 -1.67 2.28
N GLY A 285 47.10 -1.01 2.20
CA GLY A 285 47.85 -0.79 0.95
C GLY A 285 48.17 0.67 0.61
N GLU A 286 49.24 0.87 -0.17
CA GLU A 286 49.73 2.16 -0.66
C GLU A 286 48.70 2.85 -1.62
N PRO A 287 48.74 4.19 -1.76
CA PRO A 287 47.67 5.00 -2.36
C PRO A 287 47.21 4.61 -3.78
N GLU A 288 48.09 3.96 -4.56
CA GLU A 288 47.85 3.57 -5.95
C GLU A 288 47.21 2.17 -6.10
N GLN A 289 46.97 1.44 -4.99
CA GLN A 289 46.31 0.11 -4.97
C GLN A 289 45.13 0.04 -3.99
N ARG A 290 44.32 1.11 -3.90
CA ARG A 290 43.15 1.14 -3.01
C ARG A 290 42.07 0.15 -3.48
N VAL A 291 42.03 -1.01 -2.85
CA VAL A 291 40.89 -1.93 -2.92
C VAL A 291 39.98 -1.62 -1.73
N VAL A 292 38.81 -1.04 -1.97
CA VAL A 292 37.77 -0.94 -0.94
C VAL A 292 37.17 -2.33 -0.76
N ARG A 293 37.45 -2.95 0.39
CA ARG A 293 36.92 -4.27 0.75
C ARG A 293 35.69 -4.08 1.61
N THR A 294 34.55 -4.53 1.11
CA THR A 294 33.32 -4.61 1.91
C THR A 294 33.00 -6.09 2.12
N HIS A 295 32.96 -6.51 3.38
CA HIS A 295 32.51 -7.84 3.75
C HIS A 295 30.98 -7.86 3.66
N LEU A 296 30.43 -8.60 2.69
CA LEU A 296 29.00 -8.88 2.63
C LEU A 296 28.73 -10.12 3.49
N ASN A 297 27.74 -10.05 4.36
CA ASN A 297 27.32 -11.18 5.20
C ASN A 297 26.70 -12.29 4.36
N ALA A 298 27.54 -13.18 3.79
CA ALA A 298 27.18 -14.51 3.27
C ALA A 298 28.39 -15.34 2.75
N GLY A 299 29.63 -15.06 3.16
CA GLY A 299 30.82 -15.71 2.57
C GLY A 299 31.09 -15.24 1.13
N TYR A 300 30.69 -14.01 0.82
CA TYR A 300 30.97 -13.36 -0.46
C TYR A 300 31.76 -12.08 -0.22
N ARG A 301 32.79 -11.89 -1.05
CA ARG A 301 33.63 -10.70 -1.12
C ARG A 301 33.23 -9.93 -2.36
N LEU A 302 32.92 -8.65 -2.18
CA LEU A 302 32.74 -7.71 -3.27
C LEU A 302 34.02 -6.89 -3.40
N SER A 303 34.62 -6.89 -4.59
CA SER A 303 35.72 -6.00 -4.95
C SER A 303 35.36 -5.17 -6.17
N TYR A 304 35.93 -3.97 -6.22
CA TYR A 304 35.77 -3.03 -7.33
C TYR A 304 37.11 -2.87 -8.03
N ASP A 305 37.09 -3.01 -9.35
CA ASP A 305 38.18 -2.55 -10.22
C ASP A 305 38.03 -1.03 -10.39
N TYR A 306 39.06 -0.29 -10.00
CA TYR A 306 39.01 1.18 -9.92
C TYR A 306 39.00 1.85 -11.29
N GLU A 307 39.42 1.17 -12.36
CA GLU A 307 39.44 1.71 -13.72
C GLU A 307 38.14 1.43 -14.48
N THR A 308 37.49 0.31 -14.19
CA THR A 308 36.31 -0.13 -14.96
C THR A 308 34.99 -0.04 -14.20
N PHE A 309 35.02 0.13 -12.87
CA PHE A 309 33.83 0.10 -11.99
C PHE A 309 32.97 -1.16 -12.15
N ILE A 310 33.52 -2.23 -12.70
CA ILE A 310 32.82 -3.51 -12.84
C ILE A 310 32.94 -4.26 -11.50
N PRO A 311 31.81 -4.59 -10.83
CA PRO A 311 31.85 -5.30 -9.56
C PRO A 311 32.24 -6.76 -9.79
N LYS A 312 33.21 -7.26 -9.01
CA LYS A 312 33.57 -8.67 -8.97
C LYS A 312 33.11 -9.27 -7.64
N ILE A 313 32.29 -10.32 -7.70
CA ILE A 313 31.79 -11.03 -6.52
C ILE A 313 32.47 -12.40 -6.45
N GLU A 314 33.23 -12.64 -5.39
CA GLU A 314 33.95 -13.88 -5.15
C GLU A 314 33.41 -14.57 -3.89
N ARG A 315 33.21 -15.88 -3.94
CA ARG A 315 32.82 -16.68 -2.78
C ARG A 315 34.08 -17.05 -1.98
N PHE A 316 34.09 -16.83 -0.67
CA PHE A 316 35.17 -17.27 0.21
C PHE A 316 34.60 -18.14 1.35
N GLU A 317 35.31 -19.21 1.68
CA GLU A 317 34.98 -20.05 2.83
C GLU A 317 35.61 -19.41 4.08
N ALA A 318 34.76 -18.95 5.00
CA ALA A 318 35.23 -18.46 6.29
C ALA A 318 35.59 -19.66 7.17
N VAL A 319 36.89 -19.91 7.37
CA VAL A 319 37.37 -20.78 8.45
C VAL A 319 37.45 -19.92 9.70
N PHE A 320 36.50 -20.11 10.62
CA PHE A 320 36.59 -19.53 11.96
C PHE A 320 37.35 -20.50 12.88
N PRO A 321 38.37 -20.05 13.64
CA PRO A 321 38.98 -20.83 14.71
C PRO A 321 38.05 -20.99 15.93
#